data_AF-A0A1L3JI32-F1
#
_entry.id   AF-A0A1L3JI32-F1
#
_cell.length_a   1.000
_cell.length_b   1.000
_cell.length_c   1.000
_cell.angle_alpha   90.00
_cell.angle_beta   90.00
_cell.angle_gamma   90.00
#
_symmetry.space_group_name_H-M   'P 1'
#
loop_
_entity.id
_entity.type
_entity.pdbx_description
1 polymer ?
#
loop_
_entity_poly.entity_id
_entity_poly.type
_entity_poly.pdbx_seq_one_letter_code
_entity_poly.pdbx_strand_id
1 'polypeptide(L)'
;MKKLLFISLIITFISCQDKFEPNKYNGDWINMDEDGGFSSLPSIIFKNDSIYFSDAYTYTTKAKFKINRNKISYFFKNDTVINKFNFSSKDSTITIGKNIYYFLKEYSDFSELTDYNLIGIKSKEKVIANSLYSSSIGFHLFKNKNDSLNLKLNDRVTSNLNELSYFINNTGIHDPFTFSTTIYIGKEVNLKNLINCYIRLTANNRNKSLIITDYNFKENSYSIFYDRISLWENQLEIFYKENKIPPVPPNLENYRNKYLKKYSPKIITINSSKDFNLLENINKESVYLISINPEMEIETYLKLKEKLIEIKRKRKVRIKTEFVL
;
A
#
# COMPACT_ATOMS: atom_id res chain seq x y z
N MET A 1 -19.50 -35.43 -51.88
CA MET A 1 -18.37 -35.41 -50.90
C MET A 1 -17.71 -34.03 -50.73
N LYS A 2 -17.39 -33.26 -51.78
CA LYS A 2 -16.77 -31.91 -51.64
C LYS A 2 -17.61 -30.89 -50.83
N LYS A 3 -18.95 -30.91 -50.93
CA LYS A 3 -19.84 -30.04 -50.13
C LYS A 3 -19.88 -30.40 -48.63
N LEU A 4 -19.73 -31.68 -48.28
CA LEU A 4 -19.69 -32.17 -46.89
C LEU A 4 -18.36 -31.82 -46.20
N LEU A 5 -17.24 -31.87 -46.93
CA LEU A 5 -15.94 -31.39 -46.46
C LEU A 5 -15.95 -29.88 -46.19
N PHE A 6 -16.66 -29.09 -47.01
CA PHE A 6 -16.78 -27.64 -46.81
C PHE A 6 -17.62 -27.28 -45.58
N ILE A 7 -18.69 -28.03 -45.30
CA ILE A 7 -19.53 -27.87 -44.10
C ILE A 7 -18.77 -28.30 -42.84
N SER A 8 -18.02 -29.40 -42.91
CA SER A 8 -17.12 -29.83 -41.82
C SER A 8 -16.04 -28.78 -41.52
N LEU A 9 -15.47 -28.13 -42.54
CA LEU A 9 -14.49 -27.05 -42.37
C LEU A 9 -15.13 -25.79 -41.77
N ILE A 10 -16.37 -25.46 -42.13
CA ILE A 10 -17.09 -24.31 -41.56
C ILE A 10 -17.48 -24.57 -40.11
N ILE A 11 -17.85 -25.81 -39.75
CA ILE A 11 -18.17 -26.21 -38.37
C ILE A 11 -16.92 -26.20 -37.49
N THR A 12 -15.72 -26.51 -38.02
CA THR A 12 -14.47 -26.39 -37.24
C THR A 12 -14.02 -24.94 -37.00
N PHE A 13 -14.51 -23.97 -37.79
CA PHE A 13 -14.26 -22.54 -37.54
C PHE A 13 -15.28 -21.88 -36.60
N ILE A 14 -16.42 -22.52 -36.32
CA ILE A 14 -17.32 -22.13 -35.23
C ILE A 14 -16.80 -22.81 -33.97
N SER A 15 -15.62 -22.38 -33.51
CA SER A 15 -15.22 -22.62 -32.13
C SER A 15 -16.28 -21.94 -31.25
N CYS A 16 -17.15 -22.75 -30.63
CA CYS A 16 -18.02 -22.35 -29.53
C CYS A 16 -17.14 -21.98 -28.33
N GLN A 17 -16.41 -20.88 -28.42
CA GLN A 17 -15.87 -20.24 -27.24
C GLN A 17 -17.04 -19.66 -26.48
N ASP A 18 -17.15 -20.04 -25.21
CA ASP A 18 -18.14 -19.48 -24.31
C ASP A 18 -18.02 -17.96 -24.32
N LYS A 19 -19.13 -17.29 -24.59
CA LYS A 19 -19.18 -15.83 -24.58
C LYS A 19 -19.25 -15.38 -23.13
N PHE A 20 -18.19 -14.72 -22.67
CA PHE A 20 -18.18 -14.13 -21.33
C PHE A 20 -19.13 -12.92 -21.26
N GLU A 21 -20.05 -12.95 -20.30
CA GLU A 21 -21.02 -11.88 -20.03
C GLU A 21 -20.86 -11.42 -18.57
N PRO A 22 -20.09 -10.36 -18.30
CA PRO A 22 -19.72 -9.95 -16.94
C PRO A 22 -20.91 -9.76 -15.99
N ASN A 23 -22.04 -9.24 -16.50
CA ASN A 23 -23.23 -8.99 -15.70
C ASN A 23 -23.90 -10.26 -15.16
N LYS A 24 -23.60 -11.45 -15.72
CA LYS A 24 -24.05 -12.74 -15.17
C LYS A 24 -23.22 -13.19 -13.97
N TYR A 25 -22.04 -12.62 -13.79
CA TYR A 25 -21.05 -13.00 -12.78
C TYR A 25 -20.79 -11.83 -11.83
N ASN A 26 -21.85 -11.43 -11.11
CA ASN A 26 -21.76 -10.40 -10.09
C ASN A 26 -21.11 -10.97 -8.82
N GLY A 27 -19.80 -10.76 -8.66
CA GLY A 27 -19.00 -11.29 -7.56
C GLY A 27 -17.51 -11.19 -7.84
N ASP A 28 -16.72 -11.87 -7.01
CA ASP A 28 -15.27 -11.85 -7.06
C ASP A 28 -14.72 -12.91 -7.99
N TRP A 29 -13.69 -12.54 -8.73
CA TRP A 29 -12.83 -13.47 -9.46
C TRP A 29 -11.50 -13.50 -8.73
N ILE A 30 -11.21 -14.62 -8.07
CA ILE A 30 -10.04 -14.77 -7.21
C ILE A 30 -9.03 -15.66 -7.90
N ASN A 31 -7.78 -15.22 -7.93
CA ASN A 31 -6.70 -16.06 -8.39
C ASN A 31 -6.33 -17.06 -7.29
N MET A 32 -6.32 -18.33 -7.63
CA MET A 32 -5.79 -19.39 -6.78
C MET A 32 -4.52 -19.92 -7.43
N ASP A 33 -3.53 -20.27 -6.62
CA ASP A 33 -2.31 -20.93 -7.09
C ASP A 33 -2.63 -22.37 -7.53
N GLU A 34 -1.70 -23.02 -8.24
CA GLU A 34 -1.91 -24.36 -8.83
C GLU A 34 -2.30 -25.43 -7.79
N ASP A 35 -1.84 -25.27 -6.54
CA ASP A 35 -2.15 -26.15 -5.40
C ASP A 35 -3.47 -25.80 -4.68
N GLY A 36 -4.28 -24.88 -5.23
CA GLY A 36 -5.49 -24.36 -4.60
C GLY A 36 -5.22 -23.39 -3.44
N GLY A 37 -3.96 -22.98 -3.27
CA GLY A 37 -3.55 -21.96 -2.31
C GLY A 37 -4.04 -20.56 -2.69
N PHE A 38 -4.10 -19.67 -1.69
CA PHE A 38 -4.46 -18.27 -1.91
C PHE A 38 -3.38 -17.58 -2.74
N SER A 39 -3.71 -17.13 -3.95
CA SER A 39 -2.79 -16.32 -4.73
C SER A 39 -2.92 -14.86 -4.37
N SER A 40 -1.80 -14.16 -4.44
CA SER A 40 -1.69 -12.78 -4.00
C SER A 40 -1.79 -11.78 -5.15
N LEU A 41 -2.22 -12.25 -6.33
CA LEU A 41 -2.71 -11.38 -7.37
C LEU A 41 -4.03 -10.71 -6.93
N PRO A 42 -4.29 -9.46 -7.38
CA PRO A 42 -5.54 -8.78 -7.07
C PRO A 42 -6.76 -9.59 -7.51
N SER A 43 -7.80 -9.61 -6.69
CA SER A 43 -9.12 -10.08 -7.13
C SER A 43 -9.69 -9.13 -8.18
N ILE A 44 -10.55 -9.65 -9.05
CA ILE A 44 -11.19 -8.89 -10.12
C ILE A 44 -12.70 -8.87 -9.88
N ILE A 45 -13.30 -7.68 -9.94
CA ILE A 45 -14.74 -7.49 -9.75
C ILE A 45 -15.28 -6.72 -10.95
N PHE A 46 -16.26 -7.29 -11.64
CA PHE A 46 -16.97 -6.63 -12.73
C PHE A 46 -18.26 -6.00 -12.21
N LYS A 47 -18.47 -4.71 -12.45
CA LYS A 47 -19.69 -3.99 -12.05
C LYS A 47 -20.08 -3.00 -13.14
N ASN A 48 -21.18 -3.29 -13.83
CA ASN A 48 -21.67 -2.49 -14.96
C ASN A 48 -20.61 -2.34 -16.08
N ASP A 49 -20.21 -1.11 -16.41
CA ASP A 49 -19.20 -0.77 -17.42
C ASP A 49 -17.77 -0.69 -16.84
N SER A 50 -17.63 -1.01 -15.55
CA SER A 50 -16.41 -0.83 -14.77
C SER A 50 -15.89 -2.17 -14.27
N ILE A 51 -14.57 -2.23 -14.10
CA ILE A 51 -13.84 -3.33 -13.48
C ILE A 51 -13.00 -2.78 -12.33
N TYR A 52 -12.91 -3.54 -11.26
CA TYR A 52 -12.16 -3.19 -10.06
C TYR A 52 -11.16 -4.29 -9.76
N PHE A 53 -9.96 -3.88 -9.40
CA PHE A 53 -8.90 -4.75 -8.94
C PHE A 53 -8.65 -4.48 -7.47
N SER A 54 -8.83 -5.48 -6.61
CA SER A 54 -8.65 -5.35 -5.16
C SER A 54 -7.47 -6.20 -4.68
N ASP A 55 -6.54 -5.59 -3.95
CA ASP A 55 -5.39 -6.31 -3.40
C ASP A 55 -5.62 -6.88 -1.99
N ALA A 56 -4.55 -7.39 -1.39
CA ALA A 56 -4.50 -8.00 -0.06
C ALA A 56 -5.01 -7.12 1.09
N TYR A 57 -4.89 -5.80 0.96
CA TYR A 57 -5.36 -4.83 1.96
C TYR A 57 -6.57 -4.05 1.45
N THR A 58 -7.26 -4.58 0.45
CA THR A 58 -8.46 -4.02 -0.18
C THR A 58 -8.20 -2.70 -0.91
N TYR A 59 -6.98 -2.38 -1.31
CA TYR A 59 -6.75 -1.24 -2.19
C TYR A 59 -7.38 -1.55 -3.54
N THR A 60 -8.31 -0.69 -3.95
CA THR A 60 -9.10 -0.91 -5.15
C THR A 60 -8.75 0.09 -6.23
N THR A 61 -8.30 -0.41 -7.38
CA THR A 61 -8.11 0.41 -8.58
C THR A 61 -9.24 0.16 -9.56
N LYS A 62 -9.90 1.25 -10.00
CA LYS A 62 -10.98 1.21 -10.98
C LYS A 62 -10.48 1.41 -12.41
N ALA A 63 -11.03 0.64 -13.35
CA ALA A 63 -10.88 0.85 -14.79
C ALA A 63 -12.21 0.68 -15.52
N LYS A 64 -12.29 1.20 -16.76
CA LYS A 64 -13.28 0.71 -17.73
C LYS A 64 -12.73 -0.53 -18.42
N PHE A 65 -13.60 -1.36 -18.98
CA PHE A 65 -13.15 -2.54 -19.72
C PHE A 65 -13.90 -2.75 -21.03
N LYS A 66 -13.25 -3.45 -21.97
CA LYS A 66 -13.87 -3.94 -23.20
C LYS A 66 -13.44 -5.38 -23.45
N ILE A 67 -14.40 -6.24 -23.76
CA ILE A 67 -14.18 -7.67 -24.00
C ILE A 67 -14.48 -7.99 -25.46
N ASN A 68 -13.51 -8.60 -26.11
CA ASN A 68 -13.64 -9.25 -27.41
C ASN A 68 -13.39 -10.76 -27.21
N ARG A 69 -13.64 -11.59 -28.24
CA ARG A 69 -13.61 -13.07 -28.15
C ARG A 69 -12.46 -13.64 -27.32
N ASN A 70 -11.23 -13.17 -27.52
CA ASN A 70 -10.03 -13.67 -26.83
C ASN A 70 -9.19 -12.57 -26.17
N LYS A 71 -9.76 -11.38 -25.98
CA LYS A 71 -9.03 -10.21 -25.47
C LYS A 71 -9.89 -9.42 -24.51
N ILE A 72 -9.27 -9.00 -23.42
CA ILE A 72 -9.82 -8.00 -22.53
C ILE A 72 -8.90 -6.79 -22.49
N SER A 73 -9.48 -5.60 -22.65
CA SER A 73 -8.77 -4.33 -22.58
C SER A 73 -9.25 -3.59 -21.34
N TYR A 74 -8.31 -3.14 -20.50
CA TYR A 74 -8.55 -2.34 -19.31
C TYR A 74 -8.08 -0.91 -19.58
N PHE A 75 -8.96 0.07 -19.36
CA PHE A 75 -8.69 1.48 -19.57
C PHE A 75 -8.65 2.17 -18.21
N PHE A 76 -7.44 2.32 -17.68
CA PHE A 76 -7.17 3.12 -16.49
C PHE A 76 -7.06 4.59 -16.87
N LYS A 77 -7.04 5.49 -15.88
CA LYS A 77 -6.96 6.94 -16.12
C LYS A 77 -5.78 7.35 -17.00
N ASN A 78 -4.62 6.69 -16.83
CA ASN A 78 -3.36 7.05 -17.46
C ASN A 78 -2.72 5.90 -18.26
N ASP A 79 -3.38 4.75 -18.39
CA ASP A 79 -2.79 3.57 -19.02
C ASP A 79 -3.86 2.66 -19.62
N THR A 80 -3.47 1.86 -20.63
CA THR A 80 -4.31 0.83 -21.21
C THR A 80 -3.57 -0.51 -21.20
N VAL A 81 -4.18 -1.51 -20.56
CA VAL A 81 -3.62 -2.86 -20.48
C VAL A 81 -4.49 -3.81 -21.29
N ILE A 82 -3.87 -4.55 -22.22
CA ILE A 82 -4.55 -5.50 -23.10
C ILE A 82 -4.01 -6.88 -22.80
N ASN A 83 -4.89 -7.79 -22.41
CA ASN A 83 -4.54 -9.17 -22.12
C ASN A 83 -5.27 -10.15 -23.03
N LYS A 84 -4.60 -11.27 -23.33
CA LYS A 84 -5.30 -12.46 -23.81
C LYS A 84 -6.20 -12.99 -22.69
N PHE A 85 -7.41 -13.37 -23.05
CA PHE A 85 -8.46 -13.78 -22.13
C PHE A 85 -9.15 -15.02 -22.69
N ASN A 86 -9.34 -16.03 -21.84
CA ASN A 86 -10.20 -17.18 -22.10
C ASN A 86 -11.21 -17.31 -20.96
N PHE A 87 -12.39 -17.85 -21.25
CA PHE A 87 -13.45 -18.09 -20.28
C PHE A 87 -14.02 -19.50 -20.47
N SER A 88 -14.24 -20.20 -19.36
CA SER A 88 -14.95 -21.48 -19.29
C SER A 88 -16.18 -21.29 -18.43
N SER A 89 -17.37 -21.41 -19.01
CA SER A 89 -18.63 -21.36 -18.25
C SER A 89 -18.84 -22.62 -17.40
N LYS A 90 -18.27 -23.75 -17.82
CA LYS A 90 -18.36 -25.04 -17.11
C LYS A 90 -17.74 -24.96 -15.73
N ASP A 91 -16.56 -24.35 -15.66
CA ASP A 91 -15.77 -24.27 -14.43
C ASP A 91 -15.91 -22.90 -13.76
N SER A 92 -16.64 -21.96 -14.39
CA SER A 92 -16.73 -20.55 -13.99
C SER A 92 -15.36 -19.94 -13.75
N THR A 93 -14.47 -20.11 -14.74
CA THR A 93 -13.09 -19.63 -14.69
C THR A 93 -12.80 -18.62 -15.80
N ILE A 94 -11.96 -17.64 -15.47
CA ILE A 94 -11.30 -16.79 -16.47
C ILE A 94 -9.79 -17.02 -16.42
N THR A 95 -9.17 -17.11 -17.60
CA THR A 95 -7.72 -17.21 -17.73
C THR A 95 -7.18 -15.94 -18.37
N ILE A 96 -6.30 -15.24 -17.67
CA ILE A 96 -5.64 -14.02 -18.13
C ILE A 96 -4.13 -14.26 -18.13
N GLY A 97 -3.53 -14.35 -19.31
CA GLY A 97 -2.13 -14.78 -19.44
C GLY A 97 -1.95 -16.22 -18.92
N LYS A 98 -1.15 -16.39 -17.87
CA LYS A 98 -0.94 -17.68 -17.19
C LYS A 98 -1.80 -17.86 -15.92
N ASN A 99 -2.55 -16.84 -15.53
CA ASN A 99 -3.26 -16.81 -14.26
C ASN A 99 -4.71 -17.26 -14.45
N ILE A 100 -5.19 -18.12 -13.56
CA ILE A 100 -6.57 -18.64 -13.57
C ILE A 100 -7.32 -18.02 -12.40
N TYR A 101 -8.47 -17.40 -12.68
CA TYR A 101 -9.34 -16.86 -11.65
C TYR A 101 -10.64 -17.65 -11.59
N TYR A 102 -11.07 -17.95 -10.38
CA TYR A 102 -12.29 -18.67 -10.08
C TYR A 102 -13.35 -17.69 -9.62
N PHE A 103 -14.58 -17.85 -10.13
CA PHE A 103 -15.70 -17.06 -9.68
C PHE A 103 -16.17 -17.53 -8.30
N LEU A 104 -16.18 -16.60 -7.35
CA LEU A 104 -16.73 -16.81 -6.02
C LEU A 104 -17.83 -15.78 -5.78
N LYS A 105 -19.06 -16.28 -5.84
CA LYS A 105 -20.24 -15.48 -5.51
C LYS A 105 -20.20 -15.13 -4.03
N GLU A 106 -20.42 -13.86 -3.70
CA GLU A 106 -20.53 -13.35 -2.32
C GLU A 106 -19.25 -13.49 -1.47
N TYR A 107 -18.06 -13.64 -2.08
CA TYR A 107 -16.81 -13.69 -1.30
C TYR A 107 -16.52 -12.38 -0.54
N SER A 108 -16.87 -11.23 -1.12
CA SER A 108 -16.72 -9.94 -0.47
C SER A 108 -17.97 -9.09 -0.62
N ASP A 109 -18.40 -8.47 0.49
CA ASP A 109 -19.48 -7.48 0.49
C ASP A 109 -18.93 -6.11 0.07
N PHE A 110 -18.79 -5.93 -1.24
CA PHE A 110 -18.34 -4.68 -1.85
C PHE A 110 -19.51 -3.76 -2.25
N SER A 111 -20.54 -3.69 -1.40
CA SER A 111 -21.66 -2.75 -1.57
C SER A 111 -21.17 -1.33 -1.84
N GLU A 112 -20.06 -0.90 -1.20
CA GLU A 112 -19.40 0.40 -1.42
C GLU A 112 -17.87 0.28 -1.64
N LEU A 113 -17.45 0.12 -2.91
CA LEU A 113 -16.03 0.20 -3.28
C LEU A 113 -15.50 1.62 -3.10
N THR A 114 -14.54 1.79 -2.19
CA THR A 114 -13.87 3.07 -1.95
C THR A 114 -12.81 3.34 -3.01
N ASP A 115 -13.11 4.23 -3.95
CA ASP A 115 -12.20 4.64 -5.02
C ASP A 115 -11.38 5.88 -4.61
N TYR A 116 -10.06 5.74 -4.54
CA TYR A 116 -9.11 6.83 -4.38
C TYR A 116 -7.80 6.48 -5.11
N ASN A 117 -7.05 7.51 -5.52
CA ASN A 117 -5.76 7.30 -6.17
C ASN A 117 -4.63 7.40 -5.15
N LEU A 118 -3.61 6.56 -5.29
CA LEU A 118 -2.34 6.73 -4.58
C LEU A 118 -1.63 8.01 -5.02
N ILE A 119 -0.76 8.52 -4.15
CA ILE A 119 -0.04 9.78 -4.32
C ILE A 119 0.87 9.82 -5.57
N GLY A 120 1.29 8.64 -6.07
CA GLY A 120 2.00 8.50 -7.34
C GLY A 120 3.51 8.72 -7.25
N ILE A 121 4.08 8.70 -6.03
CA ILE A 121 5.53 8.87 -5.83
C ILE A 121 6.22 7.58 -6.25
N LYS A 122 7.17 7.67 -7.19
CA LYS A 122 7.91 6.51 -7.66
C LYS A 122 9.10 6.23 -6.74
N SER A 123 9.28 4.98 -6.36
CA SER A 123 10.44 4.50 -5.63
C SER A 123 11.37 3.69 -6.54
N LYS A 124 12.66 3.61 -6.16
CA LYS A 124 13.58 2.64 -6.76
C LYS A 124 13.24 1.21 -6.33
N GLU A 125 12.74 1.06 -5.11
CA GLU A 125 12.32 -0.21 -4.56
C GLU A 125 10.86 -0.49 -4.95
N LYS A 126 10.65 -1.70 -5.47
CA LYS A 126 9.33 -2.20 -5.86
C LYS A 126 9.10 -3.55 -5.21
N VAL A 127 7.85 -3.81 -4.83
CA VAL A 127 7.41 -5.13 -4.39
C VAL A 127 6.21 -5.56 -5.20
N ILE A 128 6.14 -6.85 -5.49
CA ILE A 128 4.93 -7.44 -6.06
C ILE A 128 3.88 -7.62 -4.97
N ALA A 129 2.61 -7.68 -5.35
CA ALA A 129 1.49 -7.87 -4.42
C ALA A 129 1.71 -9.05 -3.46
N ASN A 130 2.33 -10.13 -3.95
CA ASN A 130 2.66 -11.33 -3.18
C ASN A 130 3.56 -11.09 -1.97
N SER A 131 4.42 -10.08 -2.03
CA SER A 131 5.30 -9.76 -0.90
C SER A 131 4.59 -8.98 0.20
N LEU A 132 3.41 -8.41 -0.05
CA LEU A 132 2.67 -7.62 0.94
C LEU A 132 2.13 -8.47 2.09
N TYR A 133 1.83 -9.75 1.85
CA TYR A 133 1.40 -10.71 2.87
C TYR A 133 2.43 -10.96 3.98
N SER A 134 3.70 -10.58 3.75
CA SER A 134 4.72 -10.61 4.81
C SER A 134 4.51 -9.53 5.87
N SER A 135 3.63 -8.55 5.63
CA SER A 135 3.26 -7.55 6.63
C SER A 135 2.03 -7.98 7.41
N SER A 136 2.04 -7.73 8.73
CA SER A 136 0.98 -8.22 9.61
C SER A 136 -0.33 -7.43 9.49
N ILE A 137 -0.24 -6.18 9.03
CA ILE A 137 -1.33 -5.19 9.07
C ILE A 137 -1.13 -4.22 7.91
N GLY A 138 -2.20 -3.91 7.18
CA GLY A 138 -2.24 -2.85 6.19
C GLY A 138 -3.45 -1.95 6.36
N PHE A 139 -3.27 -0.64 6.18
CA PHE A 139 -4.37 0.32 6.15
C PHE A 139 -4.09 1.43 5.13
N HIS A 140 -5.14 2.18 4.79
CA HIS A 140 -5.01 3.28 3.83
C HIS A 140 -5.23 4.62 4.52
N LEU A 141 -4.43 5.60 4.15
CA LEU A 141 -4.58 6.99 4.55
C LEU A 141 -4.82 7.79 3.27
N PHE A 142 -5.98 8.43 3.16
CA PHE A 142 -6.36 9.15 1.95
C PHE A 142 -7.27 10.33 2.26
N LYS A 143 -7.39 11.26 1.32
CA LYS A 143 -8.43 12.29 1.37
C LYS A 143 -9.62 11.89 0.51
N ASN A 144 -10.83 12.08 1.04
CA ASN A 144 -12.05 11.84 0.28
C ASN A 144 -12.38 13.04 -0.63
N LYS A 145 -13.49 12.96 -1.37
CA LYS A 145 -13.92 14.03 -2.29
C LYS A 145 -14.17 15.39 -1.62
N ASN A 146 -14.32 15.43 -0.30
CA ASN A 146 -14.54 16.65 0.49
C ASN A 146 -13.22 17.15 1.14
N ASP A 147 -12.06 16.68 0.67
CA ASP A 147 -10.74 16.97 1.23
C ASP A 147 -10.55 16.52 2.71
N SER A 148 -11.46 15.69 3.23
CA SER A 148 -11.36 15.16 4.59
C SER A 148 -10.38 13.99 4.61
N LEU A 149 -9.46 14.00 5.57
CA LEU A 149 -8.60 12.85 5.86
C LEU A 149 -9.45 11.67 6.35
N ASN A 150 -9.22 10.49 5.78
CA ASN A 150 -9.89 9.25 6.12
C ASN A 150 -8.87 8.10 6.21
N LEU A 151 -9.24 7.11 7.01
CA LEU A 151 -8.62 5.80 7.06
C LEU A 151 -9.54 4.78 6.39
N LYS A 152 -8.94 3.86 5.61
CA LYS A 152 -9.59 2.59 5.27
C LYS A 152 -8.94 1.48 6.08
N LEU A 153 -9.73 0.83 6.92
CA LEU A 153 -9.35 -0.25 7.83
C LEU A 153 -10.14 -1.50 7.38
N ASN A 154 -9.57 -2.26 6.44
CA ASN A 154 -10.27 -3.30 5.67
C ASN A 154 -11.49 -2.75 4.91
N ASP A 155 -12.68 -3.27 5.16
CA ASP A 155 -13.96 -2.87 4.58
C ASP A 155 -14.51 -1.55 5.14
N ARG A 156 -13.97 -1.06 6.26
CA ARG A 156 -14.46 0.15 6.92
C ARG A 156 -13.69 1.41 6.53
N VAL A 157 -14.42 2.47 6.20
CA VAL A 157 -13.87 3.84 6.04
C VAL A 157 -14.28 4.71 7.23
N THR A 158 -13.34 5.49 7.77
CA THR A 158 -13.55 6.34 8.95
C THR A 158 -12.68 7.59 8.91
N SER A 159 -13.20 8.73 9.36
CA SER A 159 -12.40 9.95 9.61
C SER A 159 -11.82 9.98 11.03
N ASN A 160 -12.24 9.07 11.91
CA ASN A 160 -11.75 8.98 13.27
C ASN A 160 -10.42 8.24 13.33
N LEU A 161 -9.31 9.00 13.37
CA LEU A 161 -7.98 8.41 13.43
C LEU A 161 -7.74 7.52 14.66
N ASN A 162 -8.52 7.65 15.74
CA ASN A 162 -8.35 6.81 16.93
C ASN A 162 -8.76 5.35 16.69
N GLU A 163 -9.54 5.08 15.65
CA GLU A 163 -9.89 3.72 15.22
C GLU A 163 -8.68 2.92 14.74
N LEU A 164 -7.61 3.61 14.32
CA LEU A 164 -6.35 2.96 13.93
C LEU A 164 -5.76 2.15 15.10
N SER A 165 -5.80 2.68 16.33
CA SER A 165 -5.27 1.96 17.51
C SER A 165 -6.06 0.68 17.77
N TYR A 166 -7.39 0.73 17.68
CA TYR A 166 -8.23 -0.46 17.84
C TYR A 166 -7.97 -1.50 16.75
N PHE A 167 -7.83 -1.04 15.50
CA PHE A 167 -7.49 -1.90 14.38
C PHE A 167 -6.17 -2.64 14.60
N ILE A 168 -5.11 -1.92 14.99
CA ILE A 168 -3.77 -2.50 15.22
C ILE A 168 -3.77 -3.55 16.34
N ASN A 169 -4.54 -3.32 17.41
CA ASN A 169 -4.58 -4.21 18.56
C ASN A 169 -5.43 -5.47 18.33
N ASN A 170 -6.38 -5.42 17.40
CA ASN A 170 -7.23 -6.56 17.04
C ASN A 170 -6.62 -7.45 15.95
N THR A 171 -5.64 -6.96 15.20
CA THR A 171 -4.88 -7.77 14.24
C THR A 171 -3.77 -8.53 14.96
N GLY A 172 -3.90 -9.85 15.05
CA GLY A 172 -3.03 -10.74 15.82
C GLY A 172 -1.53 -10.54 15.57
N ILE A 173 -0.74 -10.67 16.63
CA ILE A 173 0.74 -10.68 16.59
C ILE A 173 1.17 -12.07 16.14
N HIS A 174 1.00 -12.40 14.85
CA HIS A 174 1.30 -13.76 14.38
C HIS A 174 2.78 -14.00 14.04
N ASP A 175 3.64 -12.97 13.96
CA ASP A 175 5.08 -13.17 13.76
C ASP A 175 5.97 -12.03 14.33
N PRO A 176 6.67 -12.25 15.47
CA PRO A 176 7.53 -11.26 16.11
C PRO A 176 8.67 -10.69 15.24
N PHE A 177 8.95 -11.25 14.07
CA PHE A 177 10.14 -10.92 13.29
C PHE A 177 9.90 -10.02 12.06
N THR A 178 8.65 -9.77 11.64
CA THR A 178 8.33 -9.15 10.33
C THR A 178 7.50 -7.85 10.38
N PHE A 179 7.19 -7.32 11.57
CA PHE A 179 6.22 -6.23 11.74
C PHE A 179 6.65 -4.85 11.19
N SER A 180 6.44 -4.64 9.90
CA SER A 180 6.14 -3.31 9.37
C SER A 180 4.64 -3.19 9.15
N THR A 181 4.05 -2.05 9.52
CA THR A 181 2.67 -1.74 9.16
C THR A 181 2.65 -1.18 7.75
N THR A 182 1.87 -1.78 6.86
CA THR A 182 1.70 -1.29 5.50
C THR A 182 0.74 -0.10 5.49
N ILE A 183 1.15 1.01 4.87
CA ILE A 183 0.37 2.24 4.79
C ILE A 183 0.27 2.66 3.33
N TYR A 184 -0.93 2.61 2.77
CA TYR A 184 -1.20 3.16 1.44
C TYR A 184 -1.46 4.66 1.58
N ILE A 185 -0.73 5.46 0.81
CA ILE A 185 -0.85 6.92 0.84
C ILE A 185 -1.60 7.40 -0.40
N GLY A 186 -2.81 7.89 -0.17
CA GLY A 186 -3.64 8.55 -1.17
C GLY A 186 -3.09 9.91 -1.59
N LYS A 187 -3.57 10.41 -2.72
CA LYS A 187 -3.31 11.79 -3.17
C LYS A 187 -3.70 12.80 -2.10
N GLU A 188 -2.99 13.94 -2.11
CA GLU A 188 -3.23 15.10 -1.25
C GLU A 188 -3.01 14.88 0.26
N VAL A 189 -2.59 13.67 0.66
CA VAL A 189 -2.08 13.41 2.00
C VAL A 189 -0.71 14.06 2.14
N ASN A 190 -0.55 14.91 3.16
CA ASN A 190 0.72 15.57 3.46
C ASN A 190 1.49 14.87 4.58
N LEU A 191 2.72 15.31 4.83
CA LEU A 191 3.59 14.72 5.86
C LEU A 191 2.99 14.81 7.27
N LYS A 192 2.32 15.91 7.61
CA LYS A 192 1.65 16.09 8.91
C LYS A 192 0.54 15.07 9.13
N ASN A 193 -0.23 14.75 8.09
CA ASN A 193 -1.22 13.67 8.14
C ASN A 193 -0.55 12.32 8.46
N LEU A 194 0.57 12.01 7.81
CA LEU A 194 1.34 10.79 8.06
C LEU A 194 1.96 10.75 9.46
N ILE A 195 2.50 11.87 9.95
CA ILE A 195 3.02 11.99 11.33
C ILE A 195 1.94 11.69 12.36
N ASN A 196 0.71 12.18 12.15
CA ASN A 196 -0.42 11.90 13.04
C ASN A 196 -0.76 10.39 13.11
N CYS A 197 -0.55 9.65 12.01
CA CYS A 197 -0.64 8.20 12.00
C CYS A 197 0.55 7.54 12.69
N TYR A 198 1.77 8.05 12.49
CA TYR A 198 2.97 7.55 13.17
C TYR A 198 2.90 7.65 14.68
N ILE A 199 2.34 8.73 15.22
CA ILE A 199 2.12 8.88 16.67
C ILE A 199 1.26 7.72 17.19
N ARG A 200 0.16 7.40 16.49
CA ARG A 200 -0.74 6.29 16.85
C ARG A 200 -0.08 4.92 16.71
N LEU A 201 0.68 4.72 15.64
CA LEU A 201 1.43 3.49 15.43
C LEU A 201 2.47 3.27 16.54
N THR A 202 3.29 4.29 16.83
CA THR A 202 4.29 4.24 17.90
C THR A 202 3.67 4.04 19.27
N ALA A 203 2.52 4.67 19.56
CA ALA A 203 1.78 4.46 20.80
C ALA A 203 1.32 3.01 21.00
N ASN A 204 1.19 2.24 19.92
CA ASN A 204 0.89 0.79 19.92
C ASN A 204 2.14 -0.06 19.58
N ASN A 205 3.34 0.45 19.89
CA ASN A 205 4.63 -0.23 19.66
C ASN A 205 4.94 -0.61 18.20
N ARG A 206 4.30 0.05 17.22
CA ARG A 206 4.58 -0.12 15.78
C ARG A 206 5.49 1.01 15.30
N ASN A 207 6.79 0.75 15.25
CA ASN A 207 7.81 1.76 14.90
C ASN A 207 8.41 1.58 13.49
N LYS A 208 7.82 0.71 12.68
CA LYS A 208 8.24 0.43 11.31
C LYS A 208 7.03 0.44 10.40
N SER A 209 7.14 1.07 9.24
CA SER A 209 6.10 1.08 8.23
C SER A 209 6.66 0.79 6.85
N LEU A 210 5.86 0.08 6.05
CA LEU A 210 6.03 -0.04 4.61
C LEU A 210 5.05 0.93 3.95
N ILE A 211 5.55 1.98 3.31
CA ILE A 211 4.70 3.04 2.74
C ILE A 211 4.51 2.74 1.26
N ILE A 212 3.28 2.46 0.87
CA ILE A 212 2.87 2.26 -0.53
C ILE A 212 2.38 3.58 -1.09
N THR A 213 3.00 4.01 -2.18
CA THR A 213 2.76 5.35 -2.75
C THR A 213 2.26 5.31 -4.18
N ASP A 214 2.36 4.16 -4.85
CA ASP A 214 1.95 4.00 -6.24
C ASP A 214 1.79 2.51 -6.57
N TYR A 215 0.95 2.21 -7.56
CA TYR A 215 0.71 0.86 -8.05
C TYR A 215 0.78 0.82 -9.58
N ASN A 216 1.67 0.00 -10.12
CA ASN A 216 1.79 -0.30 -11.53
C ASN A 216 1.05 -1.61 -11.83
N PHE A 217 -0.16 -1.48 -12.37
CA PHE A 217 -1.00 -2.63 -12.70
C PHE A 217 -0.37 -3.57 -13.74
N LYS A 218 0.33 -3.04 -14.75
CA LYS A 218 0.95 -3.84 -15.82
C LYS A 218 2.07 -4.74 -15.29
N GLU A 219 2.84 -4.23 -14.34
CA GLU A 219 3.93 -4.97 -13.68
C GLU A 219 3.46 -5.71 -12.41
N ASN A 220 2.21 -5.52 -11.99
CA ASN A 220 1.68 -5.92 -10.69
C ASN A 220 2.64 -5.57 -9.53
N SER A 221 3.15 -4.34 -9.53
CA SER A 221 4.18 -3.89 -8.59
C SER A 221 3.80 -2.58 -7.90
N TYR A 222 4.17 -2.45 -6.62
CA TYR A 222 3.96 -1.28 -5.80
C TYR A 222 5.27 -0.51 -5.63
N SER A 223 5.22 0.82 -5.71
CA SER A 223 6.33 1.66 -5.25
C SER A 223 6.29 1.77 -3.74
N ILE A 224 7.39 1.39 -3.09
CA ILE A 224 7.46 1.32 -1.63
C ILE A 224 8.60 2.14 -1.03
N PHE A 225 8.38 2.57 0.21
CA PHE A 225 9.41 3.16 1.06
C PHE A 225 9.38 2.50 2.44
N TYR A 226 10.53 2.02 2.91
CA TYR A 226 10.67 1.56 4.28
C TYR A 226 10.95 2.74 5.21
N ASP A 227 10.14 2.87 6.25
CA ASP A 227 10.35 3.88 7.28
C ASP A 227 10.46 3.26 8.67
N ARG A 228 11.48 3.70 9.40
CA ARG A 228 11.59 3.51 10.83
C ARG A 228 11.18 4.80 11.52
N ILE A 229 10.01 4.75 12.14
CA ILE A 229 9.40 5.84 12.89
C ILE A 229 10.29 6.14 14.11
N SER A 230 10.61 7.41 14.32
CA SER A 230 11.41 7.88 15.44
C SER A 230 10.71 9.08 16.07
N LEU A 231 9.96 8.81 17.14
CA LEU A 231 9.31 9.82 17.97
C LEU A 231 9.94 9.80 19.36
N TRP A 232 9.97 10.97 19.99
CA TRP A 232 10.39 11.14 21.36
C TRP A 232 9.23 10.89 22.33
N GLU A 233 9.55 10.52 23.56
CA GLU A 233 8.54 10.25 24.59
C GLU A 233 7.63 11.45 24.83
N ASN A 234 8.18 12.66 24.86
CA ASN A 234 7.41 13.89 25.05
C ASN A 234 6.40 14.16 23.92
N GLN A 235 6.64 13.65 22.71
CA GLN A 235 5.67 13.74 21.60
C GLN A 235 4.50 12.76 21.80
N LEU A 236 4.76 11.60 22.41
CA LEU A 236 3.74 10.61 22.75
C LEU A 236 2.92 11.02 23.97
N GLU A 237 3.55 11.65 24.97
CA GLU A 237 2.87 12.18 26.16
C GLU A 237 1.75 13.18 25.80
N ILE A 238 2.01 14.06 24.83
CA ILE A 238 0.99 14.99 24.30
C ILE A 238 -0.20 14.21 23.74
N PHE A 239 0.06 13.20 22.93
CA PHE A 239 -0.98 12.35 22.36
C PHE A 239 -1.81 11.62 23.43
N TYR A 240 -1.16 11.04 24.45
CA TYR A 240 -1.86 10.36 25.53
C TYR A 240 -2.78 11.32 26.30
N LYS A 241 -2.29 12.54 26.58
CA LYS A 241 -3.06 13.58 27.25
C LYS A 241 -4.27 14.01 26.44
N GLU A 242 -4.11 14.28 25.15
CA GLU A 242 -5.20 14.69 24.25
C GLU A 242 -6.29 13.63 24.12
N ASN A 243 -5.91 12.35 24.11
CA ASN A 243 -6.84 11.24 23.93
C ASN A 243 -7.35 10.65 25.25
N LYS A 244 -7.01 11.26 26.39
CA LYS A 244 -7.37 10.78 27.74
C LYS A 244 -6.96 9.32 27.97
N ILE A 245 -5.85 8.91 27.36
CA ILE A 245 -5.28 7.57 27.51
C ILE A 245 -4.37 7.60 28.75
N PRO A 246 -4.46 6.63 29.67
CA PRO A 246 -3.52 6.53 30.77
C PRO A 246 -2.09 6.49 30.25
N PRO A 247 -1.16 7.29 30.81
CA PRO A 247 0.22 7.27 30.35
C PRO A 247 0.80 5.87 30.56
N VAL A 248 1.41 5.31 29.52
CA VAL A 248 2.23 4.09 29.65
C VAL A 248 3.51 4.43 30.41
N PRO A 249 4.14 3.44 31.09
CA PRO A 249 5.42 3.67 31.74
C PRO A 249 6.42 4.24 30.73
N PRO A 250 6.93 5.47 30.96
CA PRO A 250 7.70 6.16 29.96
C PRO A 250 9.02 5.44 29.71
N ASN A 251 9.44 5.37 28.45
CA ASN A 251 10.81 4.97 28.16
C ASN A 251 11.76 6.09 28.58
N LEU A 252 12.28 6.00 29.80
CA LEU A 252 13.14 7.01 30.40
C LEU A 252 14.40 7.28 29.57
N GLU A 253 14.83 6.43 28.64
CA GLU A 253 15.95 6.70 27.74
C GLU A 253 15.56 7.44 26.45
N ASN A 254 14.27 7.45 26.08
CA ASN A 254 13.77 8.03 24.81
C ASN A 254 13.29 9.48 24.95
N TYR A 255 13.97 10.27 25.78
CA TYR A 255 13.75 11.72 25.83
C TYR A 255 14.85 12.46 25.07
N ARG A 256 14.46 13.51 24.34
CA ARG A 256 15.38 14.31 23.52
C ARG A 256 16.55 14.86 24.35
N ASN A 257 16.27 15.50 25.49
CA ASN A 257 17.30 16.08 26.36
C ASN A 257 18.32 15.04 26.88
N LYS A 258 17.84 13.85 27.26
CA LYS A 258 18.70 12.75 27.69
C LYS A 258 19.56 12.22 26.55
N TYR A 259 18.99 12.11 25.35
CA TYR A 259 19.75 11.73 24.15
C TYR A 259 20.85 12.75 23.83
N LEU A 260 20.53 14.05 23.87
CA LEU A 260 21.50 15.12 23.67
C LEU A 260 22.64 15.07 24.69
N LYS A 261 22.32 14.88 25.98
CA LYS A 261 23.32 14.76 27.05
C LYS A 261 24.20 13.52 26.92
N LYS A 262 23.62 12.38 26.53
CA LYS A 262 24.31 11.07 26.44
C LYS A 262 25.23 10.98 25.22
N TYR A 263 24.84 11.57 24.09
CA TYR A 263 25.52 11.35 22.81
C TYR A 263 26.12 12.60 22.17
N SER A 264 25.80 13.80 22.67
CA SER A 264 26.23 15.09 22.11
C SER A 264 26.18 15.12 20.57
N PRO A 265 25.02 14.78 19.95
CA PRO A 265 24.96 14.56 18.52
C PRO A 265 25.13 15.87 17.76
N LYS A 266 25.72 15.78 16.56
CA LYS A 266 25.65 16.87 15.58
C LYS A 266 24.23 16.95 15.04
N ILE A 267 23.61 18.12 15.16
CA ILE A 267 22.24 18.36 14.71
C ILE A 267 22.29 18.90 13.29
N ILE A 268 21.52 18.30 12.38
CA ILE A 268 21.31 18.79 11.01
C ILE A 268 19.82 18.98 10.81
N THR A 269 19.42 20.21 10.51
CA THR A 269 18.02 20.54 10.22
C THR A 269 17.78 20.44 8.71
N ILE A 270 16.73 19.73 8.32
CA ILE A 270 16.30 19.57 6.93
C ILE A 270 14.89 20.12 6.80
N ASN A 271 14.76 21.25 6.11
CA ASN A 271 13.48 21.90 5.85
C ASN A 271 12.93 21.55 4.47
N SER A 272 13.82 21.26 3.52
CA SER A 272 13.46 20.94 2.14
C SER A 272 14.51 20.07 1.45
N SER A 273 14.27 19.73 0.18
CA SER A 273 15.23 19.00 -0.65
C SER A 273 16.55 19.74 -0.86
N LYS A 274 16.56 21.08 -0.76
CA LYS A 274 17.77 21.92 -0.89
C LYS A 274 18.80 21.64 0.21
N ASP A 275 18.34 21.21 1.39
CA ASP A 275 19.19 20.95 2.55
C ASP A 275 19.86 19.56 2.50
N PHE A 276 19.58 18.76 1.46
CA PHE A 276 20.14 17.41 1.32
C PHE A 276 21.66 17.39 1.13
N ASN A 277 22.25 18.50 0.69
CA ASN A 277 23.70 18.69 0.60
C ASN A 277 24.36 18.67 2.00
N LEU A 278 23.66 19.12 3.05
CA LEU A 278 24.16 19.09 4.43
C LEU A 278 24.50 17.66 4.90
N LEU A 279 23.82 16.65 4.32
CA LEU A 279 24.05 15.24 4.63
C LEU A 279 25.37 14.69 4.06
N GLU A 280 26.00 15.39 3.11
CA GLU A 280 27.27 14.97 2.53
C GLU A 280 28.39 14.99 3.56
N ASN A 281 28.30 15.91 4.52
CA ASN A 281 29.27 16.14 5.60
C ASN A 281 29.17 15.13 6.76
N ILE A 282 28.27 14.14 6.69
CA ILE A 282 28.11 13.14 7.75
C ILE A 282 29.34 12.20 7.80
N ASN A 283 30.19 12.36 8.80
CA ASN A 283 31.35 11.50 9.02
C ASN A 283 31.01 10.24 9.87
N LYS A 284 31.90 9.24 9.88
CA LYS A 284 31.66 7.95 10.56
C LYS A 284 31.75 8.01 12.09
N GLU A 285 32.52 8.97 12.61
CA GLU A 285 32.92 9.02 14.02
C GLU A 285 31.95 9.80 14.91
N SER A 286 30.98 10.51 14.33
CA SER A 286 30.00 11.31 15.08
C SER A 286 28.63 10.64 15.16
N VAL A 287 27.86 11.00 16.19
CA VAL A 287 26.43 10.70 16.27
C VAL A 287 25.66 11.88 15.69
N TYR A 288 24.60 11.61 14.91
CA TYR A 288 23.79 12.66 14.29
C TYR A 288 22.32 12.58 14.71
N LEU A 289 21.73 13.76 14.87
CA LEU A 289 20.29 13.96 15.01
C LEU A 289 19.81 14.79 13.81
N ILE A 290 18.97 14.19 12.96
CA ILE A 290 18.39 14.88 11.81
C ILE A 290 17.02 15.40 12.21
N SER A 291 16.89 16.72 12.27
CA SER A 291 15.66 17.41 12.62
C SER A 291 14.89 17.75 11.34
N ILE A 292 13.70 17.18 11.18
CA ILE A 292 12.90 17.22 9.96
C ILE A 292 11.73 18.19 10.16
N ASN A 293 11.55 19.12 9.22
CA ASN A 293 10.38 19.98 9.19
C ASN A 293 9.10 19.17 8.92
N PRO A 294 8.08 19.20 9.80
CA PRO A 294 6.83 18.45 9.60
C PRO A 294 5.98 18.98 8.43
N GLU A 295 6.21 20.22 7.99
CA GLU A 295 5.53 20.83 6.84
C GLU A 295 6.25 20.54 5.50
N MET A 296 7.27 19.68 5.51
CA MET A 296 7.97 19.25 4.30
C MET A 296 7.05 18.41 3.41
N GLU A 297 7.19 18.57 2.09
CA GLU A 297 6.56 17.69 1.10
C GLU A 297 6.86 16.22 1.37
N ILE A 298 5.82 15.38 1.36
CA ILE A 298 5.95 13.96 1.70
C ILE A 298 6.92 13.24 0.76
N GLU A 299 6.95 13.58 -0.53
CA GLU A 299 7.94 13.05 -1.47
C GLU A 299 9.38 13.38 -1.05
N THR A 300 9.61 14.60 -0.59
CA THR A 300 10.93 15.01 -0.09
C THR A 300 11.29 14.24 1.17
N TYR A 301 10.33 14.06 2.09
CA TYR A 301 10.54 13.26 3.29
C TYR A 301 10.92 11.81 2.97
N LEU A 302 10.20 11.15 2.06
CA LEU A 302 10.48 9.76 1.69
C LEU A 302 11.87 9.61 1.06
N LYS A 303 12.25 10.52 0.15
CA LYS A 303 13.60 10.56 -0.44
C LYS A 303 14.68 10.82 0.62
N LEU A 304 14.40 11.66 1.63
CA LEU A 304 15.31 11.87 2.75
C LEU A 304 15.53 10.55 3.51
N LYS A 305 14.47 9.81 3.81
CA LYS A 305 14.57 8.54 4.55
C LYS A 305 15.41 7.49 3.80
N GLU A 306 15.21 7.33 2.49
CA GLU A 306 16.06 6.47 1.66
C GLU A 306 17.53 6.90 1.72
N LYS A 307 17.80 8.19 1.51
CA LYS A 307 19.16 8.75 1.55
C LYS A 307 19.82 8.50 2.91
N LEU A 308 19.09 8.67 4.01
CA LEU A 308 19.60 8.40 5.36
C LEU A 308 19.87 6.91 5.60
N ILE A 309 19.05 6.00 5.07
CA ILE A 309 19.30 4.55 5.13
C ILE A 309 20.59 4.21 4.37
N GLU A 310 20.78 4.76 3.17
CA GLU A 310 22.01 4.57 2.41
C GLU A 310 23.25 5.07 3.16
N ILE A 311 23.18 6.26 3.74
CA ILE A 311 24.27 6.86 4.52
C ILE A 311 24.59 5.98 5.74
N LYS A 312 23.57 5.55 6.50
CA LYS A 312 23.74 4.63 7.64
C LYS A 312 24.46 3.35 7.21
N ARG A 313 24.04 2.74 6.10
CA ARG A 313 24.62 1.48 5.58
C ARG A 313 26.06 1.66 5.11
N LYS A 314 26.31 2.64 4.24
CA LYS A 314 27.62 2.89 3.62
C LYS A 314 28.65 3.39 4.64
N ARG A 315 28.24 4.28 5.54
CA ARG A 315 29.14 4.95 6.48
C ARG A 315 29.17 4.28 7.86
N LYS A 316 28.27 3.33 8.16
CA LYS A 316 28.12 2.69 9.49
C LYS A 316 27.99 3.70 10.63
N VAL A 317 27.27 4.79 10.37
CA VAL A 317 27.11 5.94 11.29
C VAL A 317 25.79 5.85 12.05
N ARG A 318 25.79 6.32 13.31
CA ARG A 318 24.58 6.41 14.13
C ARG A 318 23.82 7.69 13.80
N ILE A 319 22.65 7.54 13.17
CA ILE A 319 21.74 8.65 12.87
C ILE A 319 20.37 8.36 13.47
N LYS A 320 19.88 9.28 14.31
CA LYS A 320 18.48 9.36 14.74
C LYS A 320 17.78 10.48 13.98
N THR A 321 16.49 10.32 13.69
CA THR A 321 15.64 11.37 13.11
C THR A 321 14.65 11.85 14.15
N GLU A 322 14.23 13.11 14.05
CA GLU A 322 13.11 13.69 14.80
C GLU A 322 12.28 14.58 13.88
N PHE A 323 11.00 14.76 14.22
CA PHE A 323 10.19 15.85 13.68
C PHE A 323 10.26 17.04 14.63
N VAL A 324 10.44 18.25 14.09
CA VAL A 324 10.38 19.50 14.85
C VAL A 324 8.90 19.90 14.97
N LEU A 325 8.20 19.28 15.92
CA LEU A 325 6.76 19.49 16.16
C LEU A 325 6.48 20.72 17.00
#